data_AF-A0AA38AJ08-F1
#
_entry.id   AF-A0AA38AJ08-F1
#
_cell.length_a   1.000
_cell.length_b   1.000
_cell.length_c   1.000
_cell.angle_alpha   90.00
_cell.angle_beta   90.00
_cell.angle_gamma   90.00
#
_symmetry.space_group_name_H-M   'P 1'
#
loop_
_entity.id
_entity.type
_entity.pdbx_description
1 polymer ?
#
loop_
_entity_poly.entity_id
_entity_poly.type
_entity_poly.pdbx_seq_one_letter_code
_entity_poly.pdbx_strand_id
1 'polypeptide(L)'
;MTMLTEIRSVAANVAVPQQEWPSVIRRRRIAVCVVLVVGAVLLGVSLTRTPGDASFYWLTMALAAAWAFGALLSGPVHLGCIRWRGRNQRPVITGLAIGLLLGGVFVVGGLVTREIPPIAAAITRVLEYANHGSLLLVVAITLVNGLAEEMFFRGALYTALGTFHPVVISTLLYTVATCASGNWMLGFAAIILGTVCAVERRATGGVLAPVLTHVIWGLIMVLALPPLFGVWH
;
A
#
# COMPACT_ATOMS: atom_id res chain seq x y z
N MET A 1 18.85 -22.59 15.78
CA MET A 1 18.45 -21.16 15.76
C MET A 1 17.13 -21.02 16.49
N THR A 2 16.96 -20.02 17.34
CA THR A 2 15.66 -19.76 17.98
C THR A 2 14.74 -19.03 16.99
N MET A 3 13.42 -19.21 17.14
CA MET A 3 12.40 -18.52 16.31
C MET A 3 12.64 -17.00 16.23
N LEU A 4 13.00 -16.37 17.34
CA LEU A 4 13.27 -14.93 17.41
C LEU A 4 14.50 -14.51 16.58
N THR A 5 15.58 -15.29 16.61
CA THR A 5 16.75 -15.04 15.73
C THR A 5 16.40 -15.22 14.25
N GLU A 6 15.53 -16.17 13.91
CA GLU A 6 15.10 -16.40 12.54
C GLU A 6 14.24 -15.24 12.03
N ILE A 7 13.26 -14.77 12.83
CA ILE A 7 12.45 -13.58 12.52
C ILE A 7 13.31 -12.34 12.35
N ARG A 8 14.27 -12.09 13.25
CA ARG A 8 15.20 -10.96 13.13
C ARG A 8 16.06 -11.07 11.87
N SER A 9 16.54 -12.26 11.53
CA SER A 9 17.35 -12.47 10.33
C SER A 9 16.56 -12.20 9.04
N VAL A 10 15.27 -12.58 9.02
CA VAL A 10 14.34 -12.27 7.92
C VAL A 10 14.11 -10.77 7.81
N ALA A 11 13.82 -10.08 8.92
CA ALA A 11 13.52 -8.65 8.91
C ALA A 11 14.75 -7.79 8.53
N ALA A 12 15.95 -8.23 8.92
CA ALA A 12 17.21 -7.60 8.56
C ALA A 12 17.69 -7.96 7.15
N ASN A 13 17.04 -8.92 6.48
CA ASN A 13 17.45 -9.36 5.16
C ASN A 13 17.35 -8.22 4.13
N VAL A 14 18.34 -8.17 3.25
CA VAL A 14 18.31 -7.32 2.05
C VAL A 14 18.42 -8.25 0.87
N ALA A 15 17.30 -8.46 0.18
CA ALA A 15 17.26 -9.36 -0.96
C ALA A 15 18.20 -8.85 -2.05
N VAL A 16 18.94 -9.78 -2.66
CA VAL A 16 19.89 -9.46 -3.73
C VAL A 16 19.14 -8.77 -4.87
N PRO A 17 19.55 -7.55 -5.27
CA PRO A 17 18.93 -6.88 -6.41
C PRO A 17 19.08 -7.73 -7.68
N GLN A 18 17.98 -7.91 -8.40
CA GLN A 18 18.03 -8.60 -9.69
C GLN A 18 18.75 -7.71 -10.71
N GLN A 19 19.66 -8.32 -11.47
CA GLN A 19 20.41 -7.64 -12.51
C GLN A 19 19.48 -7.43 -13.71
N GLU A 20 19.02 -6.19 -13.91
CA GLU A 20 18.30 -5.77 -15.12
C GLU A 20 19.27 -5.06 -16.08
N TRP A 21 19.04 -5.24 -17.38
CA TRP A 21 19.81 -4.52 -18.40
C TRP A 21 19.63 -3.00 -18.26
N PRO A 22 20.66 -2.17 -18.54
CA PRO A 22 20.56 -0.71 -18.40
C PRO A 22 19.41 -0.08 -19.19
N SER A 23 19.05 -0.64 -20.36
CA SER A 23 17.92 -0.19 -21.18
C SER A 23 16.57 -0.41 -20.49
N VAL A 24 16.42 -1.51 -19.75
CA VAL A 24 15.21 -1.83 -18.96
C VAL A 24 15.10 -0.87 -17.78
N ILE A 25 16.20 -0.59 -17.08
CA ILE A 25 16.22 0.37 -15.97
C ILE A 25 15.81 1.77 -16.45
N ARG A 26 16.35 2.22 -17.59
CA ARG A 26 15.98 3.53 -18.16
C ARG A 26 14.50 3.58 -18.54
N ARG A 27 13.99 2.56 -19.24
CA ARG A 27 12.56 2.46 -19.57
C ARG A 27 11.69 2.47 -18.32
N ARG A 28 12.10 1.73 -17.28
CA ARG A 28 11.40 1.66 -16.00
C ARG A 28 11.31 3.03 -15.34
N ARG A 29 12.41 3.78 -15.28
CA ARG A 29 12.44 5.15 -14.73
C ARG A 29 11.53 6.09 -15.50
N ILE A 30 11.56 6.06 -16.84
CA ILE A 30 10.68 6.89 -17.67
C ILE A 30 9.21 6.54 -17.41
N ALA A 31 8.85 5.25 -17.43
CA ALA A 31 7.49 4.81 -17.17
C ALA A 31 7.01 5.23 -15.77
N VAL A 32 7.83 5.06 -14.75
CA VAL A 32 7.52 5.50 -13.37
C VAL A 32 7.31 7.00 -13.30
N CYS A 33 8.18 7.82 -13.91
CA CYS A 33 8.02 9.27 -13.93
C CYS A 33 6.72 9.68 -14.63
N VAL A 34 6.41 9.11 -15.79
CA VAL A 34 5.17 9.38 -16.52
C VAL A 34 3.94 9.03 -15.67
N VAL A 35 3.94 7.86 -15.04
CA VAL A 35 2.81 7.40 -14.23
C VAL A 35 2.67 8.25 -12.96
N LEU A 36 3.76 8.70 -12.33
CA LEU A 36 3.72 9.64 -11.22
C LEU A 36 3.10 10.98 -11.63
N VAL A 37 3.44 11.50 -12.82
CA VAL A 37 2.84 12.73 -13.35
C VAL A 37 1.34 12.53 -13.62
N VAL A 38 0.95 11.43 -14.27
CA VAL A 38 -0.46 11.10 -14.51
C VAL A 38 -1.22 10.95 -13.18
N GLY A 39 -0.64 10.24 -12.21
CA GLY A 39 -1.20 10.09 -10.87
C GLY A 39 -1.37 11.43 -10.17
N ALA A 40 -0.36 12.31 -10.21
CA ALA A 40 -0.46 13.65 -9.63
C ALA A 40 -1.56 14.50 -10.27
N VAL A 41 -1.74 14.43 -11.59
CA VAL A 41 -2.83 15.11 -12.30
C VAL A 41 -4.19 14.55 -11.89
N LEU A 42 -4.35 13.21 -11.86
CA LEU A 42 -5.59 12.56 -11.43
C LEU A 42 -5.95 12.91 -9.99
N LEU A 43 -4.96 12.93 -9.08
CA LEU A 43 -5.13 13.32 -7.68
C LEU A 43 -5.54 14.80 -7.57
N GLY A 44 -4.88 15.69 -8.32
CA GLY A 44 -5.25 17.11 -8.38
C GLY A 44 -6.67 17.32 -8.88
N VAL A 45 -7.11 16.56 -9.89
CA VAL A 45 -8.50 16.59 -10.37
C VAL A 45 -9.46 16.03 -9.30
N SER A 46 -9.10 14.95 -8.62
CA SER A 46 -9.93 14.38 -7.54
C SER A 46 -10.18 15.38 -6.42
N LEU A 47 -9.21 16.22 -6.07
CA LEU A 47 -9.35 17.28 -5.06
C LEU A 47 -10.36 18.37 -5.44
N THR A 48 -10.73 18.49 -6.70
CA THR A 48 -11.76 19.44 -7.18
C THR A 48 -13.17 18.85 -7.18
N ARG A 49 -13.33 17.56 -6.83
CA ARG A 49 -14.62 16.86 -6.81
C ARG A 49 -15.22 16.84 -5.41
N THR A 50 -16.55 16.86 -5.34
CA THR A 50 -17.28 16.77 -4.08
C THR A 50 -17.23 15.35 -3.53
N PRO A 51 -16.99 15.17 -2.23
CA PRO A 51 -17.10 13.87 -1.57
C PRO A 51 -18.45 13.20 -1.83
N GLY A 52 -18.46 11.90 -2.19
CA GLY A 52 -19.69 11.13 -2.41
C GLY A 52 -20.26 11.14 -3.83
N ASP A 53 -19.63 11.84 -4.77
CA ASP A 53 -20.01 11.77 -6.20
C ASP A 53 -19.56 10.43 -6.83
N ALA A 54 -20.37 9.85 -7.71
CA ALA A 54 -20.05 8.61 -8.44
C ALA A 54 -18.75 8.72 -9.25
N SER A 55 -18.34 9.94 -9.59
CA SER A 55 -17.04 10.23 -10.21
C SER A 55 -15.84 9.79 -9.35
N PHE A 56 -15.99 9.69 -8.03
CA PHE A 56 -14.94 9.23 -7.12
C PHE A 56 -14.57 7.75 -7.35
N TYR A 57 -15.54 6.85 -7.55
CA TYR A 57 -15.24 5.44 -7.83
C TYR A 57 -14.50 5.29 -9.16
N TRP A 58 -14.91 6.04 -10.18
CA TRP A 58 -14.26 6.02 -11.49
C TRP A 58 -12.83 6.58 -11.42
N LEU A 59 -12.62 7.68 -10.69
CA LEU A 59 -11.28 8.25 -10.47
C LEU A 59 -10.38 7.28 -9.70
N THR A 60 -10.91 6.62 -8.67
CA THR A 60 -10.18 5.63 -7.87
C THR A 60 -9.78 4.43 -8.73
N MET A 61 -10.71 3.90 -9.53
CA MET A 61 -10.43 2.81 -10.48
C MET A 61 -9.45 3.22 -11.58
N ALA A 62 -9.57 4.45 -12.10
CA ALA A 62 -8.63 4.97 -13.09
C ALA A 62 -7.22 5.13 -12.52
N LEU A 63 -7.12 5.57 -11.27
CA LEU A 63 -5.85 5.68 -10.56
C LEU A 63 -5.23 4.28 -10.31
N ALA A 64 -6.04 3.31 -9.88
CA ALA A 64 -5.63 1.91 -9.74
C ALA A 64 -5.12 1.33 -11.06
N ALA A 65 -5.85 1.59 -12.15
CA ALA A 65 -5.44 1.18 -13.48
C ALA A 65 -4.11 1.85 -13.87
N ALA A 66 -3.94 3.15 -13.63
CA ALA A 66 -2.70 3.86 -13.92
C ALA A 66 -1.50 3.25 -13.16
N TRP A 67 -1.66 2.92 -11.88
CA TRP A 67 -0.64 2.24 -11.09
C TRP A 67 -0.33 0.83 -11.63
N ALA A 68 -1.36 0.01 -11.87
CA ALA A 68 -1.19 -1.36 -12.33
C ALA A 68 -0.56 -1.42 -13.74
N PHE A 69 -1.09 -0.65 -14.70
CA PHE A 69 -0.53 -0.57 -16.06
C PHE A 69 0.87 0.03 -16.03
N GLY A 70 1.09 1.08 -15.24
CA GLY A 70 2.41 1.66 -15.02
C GLY A 70 3.42 0.63 -14.54
N ALA A 71 3.02 -0.21 -13.58
CA ALA A 71 3.85 -1.27 -13.06
C ALA A 71 4.21 -2.32 -14.14
N LEU A 72 3.20 -2.81 -14.86
CA LEU A 72 3.36 -3.84 -15.89
C LEU A 72 4.17 -3.34 -17.11
N LEU A 73 3.95 -2.10 -17.54
CA LEU A 73 4.68 -1.50 -18.66
C LEU A 73 6.14 -1.17 -18.33
N SER A 74 6.45 -0.99 -17.05
CA SER A 74 7.80 -0.66 -16.57
C SER A 74 8.77 -1.84 -16.58
N GLY A 75 8.27 -3.08 -16.56
CA GLY A 75 9.08 -4.30 -16.54
C GLY A 75 8.48 -5.39 -15.63
N PRO A 76 9.15 -6.54 -15.48
CA PRO A 76 8.64 -7.65 -14.69
C PRO A 76 8.39 -7.24 -13.23
N VAL A 77 7.24 -7.67 -12.71
CA VAL A 77 6.84 -7.52 -11.30
C VAL A 77 7.20 -8.81 -10.57
N HIS A 78 8.23 -8.73 -9.72
CA HIS A 78 8.76 -9.89 -9.03
C HIS A 78 7.97 -10.17 -7.74
N LEU A 79 7.57 -11.42 -7.55
CA LEU A 79 6.83 -11.86 -6.36
C LEU A 79 7.73 -12.08 -5.13
N GLY A 80 9.03 -12.26 -5.32
CA GLY A 80 9.99 -12.44 -4.22
C GLY A 80 9.97 -13.82 -3.58
N CYS A 81 10.92 -14.04 -2.67
CA CYS A 81 11.05 -15.24 -1.86
C CYS A 81 11.67 -14.92 -0.50
N ILE A 82 11.37 -15.75 0.50
CA ILE A 82 11.95 -15.68 1.84
C ILE A 82 12.67 -16.99 2.11
N ARG A 83 13.86 -16.92 2.73
CA ARG A 83 14.58 -18.11 3.19
C ARG A 83 14.10 -18.43 4.59
N TRP A 84 13.30 -19.49 4.72
CA TRP A 84 12.74 -19.96 5.99
C TRP A 84 13.15 -21.42 6.21
N ARG A 85 13.70 -21.75 7.38
CA ARG A 85 14.22 -23.09 7.71
C ARG A 85 15.13 -23.68 6.63
N GLY A 86 15.97 -22.83 6.05
CA GLY A 86 16.93 -23.23 5.01
C GLY A 86 16.35 -23.40 3.59
N ARG A 87 15.04 -23.26 3.39
CA ARG A 87 14.37 -23.35 2.07
C ARG A 87 13.87 -22.00 1.61
N ASN A 88 13.94 -21.74 0.30
CA ASN A 88 13.29 -20.57 -0.30
C ASN A 88 11.79 -20.87 -0.50
N GLN A 89 10.93 -20.07 0.12
CA GLN A 89 9.48 -20.17 0.02
C GLN A 89 8.87 -18.85 -0.41
N ARG A 90 7.64 -18.89 -0.92
CA ARG A 90 6.86 -17.66 -1.17
C ARG A 90 6.47 -17.05 0.17
N PRO A 91 6.59 -15.72 0.35
CA PRO A 91 6.34 -15.07 1.64
C PRO A 91 4.85 -14.86 1.92
N VAL A 92 4.02 -15.88 1.67
CA VAL A 92 2.56 -15.81 1.84
C VAL A 92 2.19 -15.68 3.31
N ILE A 93 2.68 -16.61 4.14
CA ILE A 93 2.41 -16.61 5.59
C ILE A 93 2.93 -15.32 6.22
N THR A 94 4.10 -14.83 5.78
CA THR A 94 4.70 -13.59 6.28
C THR A 94 3.80 -12.39 5.99
N GLY A 95 3.39 -12.17 4.73
CA GLY A 95 2.52 -11.04 4.38
C GLY A 95 1.14 -11.13 5.04
N LEU A 96 0.54 -12.33 5.11
CA LEU A 96 -0.74 -12.52 5.82
C LEU A 96 -0.60 -12.21 7.31
N ALA A 97 0.43 -12.73 7.98
CA ALA A 97 0.63 -12.49 9.41
C ALA A 97 0.92 -11.02 9.71
N ILE A 98 1.75 -10.35 8.90
CA ILE A 98 2.06 -8.93 9.07
C ILE A 98 0.82 -8.08 8.79
N GLY A 99 0.04 -8.39 7.75
CA GLY A 99 -1.24 -7.74 7.48
C GLY A 99 -2.24 -7.86 8.63
N LEU A 100 -2.40 -9.05 9.21
CA LEU A 100 -3.25 -9.28 10.38
C LEU A 100 -2.77 -8.51 11.61
N LEU A 101 -1.47 -8.57 11.91
CA LEU A 101 -0.87 -7.86 13.04
C LEU A 101 -1.02 -6.34 12.89
N LEU A 102 -0.70 -5.81 11.72
CA LEU A 102 -0.82 -4.39 11.43
C LEU A 102 -2.27 -3.93 11.49
N GLY A 103 -3.21 -4.71 10.91
CA GLY A 103 -4.64 -4.43 11.01
C GLY A 103 -5.12 -4.43 12.47
N GLY A 104 -4.68 -5.39 13.27
CA GLY A 104 -4.97 -5.45 14.70
C GLY A 104 -4.44 -4.23 15.47
N VAL A 105 -3.21 -3.79 15.19
CA VAL A 105 -2.64 -2.57 15.78
C VAL A 105 -3.47 -1.35 15.43
N PHE A 106 -3.94 -1.23 14.18
CA PHE A 106 -4.81 -0.13 13.75
C PHE A 106 -6.19 -0.18 14.39
N VAL A 107 -6.78 -1.37 14.57
CA VAL A 107 -8.04 -1.55 15.28
C VAL A 107 -7.92 -1.12 16.74
N VAL A 108 -6.87 -1.57 17.43
CA VAL A 108 -6.58 -1.14 18.82
C VAL A 108 -6.31 0.37 18.89
N GLY A 109 -5.55 0.91 17.93
CA GLY A 109 -5.34 2.35 17.79
C GLY A 109 -6.66 3.11 17.56
N GLY A 110 -7.58 2.55 16.77
CA GLY A 110 -8.92 3.06 16.55
C GLY A 110 -9.73 3.17 17.84
N LEU A 111 -9.68 2.14 18.70
CA LEU A 111 -10.33 2.15 20.01
C LEU A 111 -9.81 3.23 20.96
N VAL A 112 -8.53 3.60 20.85
CA VAL A 112 -7.94 4.68 21.64
C VAL A 112 -8.27 6.05 21.03
N THR A 113 -8.11 6.16 19.71
CA THR A 113 -8.26 7.43 18.99
C THR A 113 -9.71 7.90 18.87
N ARG A 114 -10.70 7.00 18.95
CA ARG A 114 -12.12 7.38 19.00
C ARG A 114 -12.46 8.27 20.21
N GLU A 115 -11.70 8.16 21.30
CA GLU A 115 -11.89 8.97 22.52
C GLU A 115 -11.31 10.40 22.37
N ILE A 116 -10.63 10.69 21.26
CA ILE A 116 -9.99 11.98 20.98
C ILE A 116 -10.78 12.68 19.85
N PRO A 117 -11.68 13.64 20.16
CA PRO A 117 -12.63 14.20 19.19
C PRO A 117 -12.04 14.69 17.85
N PRO A 118 -10.93 15.46 17.81
CA PRO A 118 -10.37 15.91 16.53
C PRO A 118 -9.82 14.77 15.67
N ILE A 119 -9.35 13.68 16.31
CA ILE A 119 -8.82 12.50 15.63
C ILE A 119 -9.98 11.63 15.13
N ALA A 120 -10.97 11.39 15.98
CA ALA A 120 -12.17 10.66 15.62
C ALA A 120 -12.88 11.30 14.42
N ALA A 121 -13.04 12.63 14.42
CA ALA A 121 -13.64 13.36 13.29
C ALA A 121 -12.83 13.20 11.99
N ALA A 122 -11.50 13.15 12.07
CA ALA A 122 -10.66 12.91 10.89
C ALA A 122 -10.82 11.49 10.35
N ILE A 123 -10.94 10.49 11.22
CA ILE A 123 -11.17 9.08 10.85
C ILE A 123 -12.57 8.90 10.26
N THR A 124 -13.61 9.41 10.91
CA THR A 124 -15.00 9.29 10.44
C THR A 124 -15.17 9.86 9.03
N ARG A 125 -14.56 11.00 8.71
CA ARG A 125 -14.56 11.55 7.34
C ARG A 125 -13.97 10.62 6.29
N VAL A 126 -13.01 9.75 6.65
CA VAL A 126 -12.50 8.70 5.75
C VAL A 126 -13.53 7.59 5.59
N LEU A 127 -14.10 7.16 6.70
CA LEU A 127 -15.01 6.01 6.75
C LEU A 127 -16.36 6.30 6.09
N GLU A 128 -16.79 7.56 6.07
CA GLU A 128 -17.98 8.00 5.33
C GLU A 128 -17.89 7.67 3.83
N TYR A 129 -16.70 7.75 3.21
CA TYR A 129 -16.52 7.33 1.81
C TYR A 129 -16.77 5.83 1.60
N ALA A 130 -16.51 5.01 2.62
CA ALA A 130 -16.79 3.58 2.58
C ALA A 130 -18.28 3.25 2.78
N ASN A 131 -19.07 4.21 3.27
CA ASN A 131 -20.49 4.04 3.55
C ASN A 131 -21.39 4.50 2.39
N HIS A 132 -20.87 5.28 1.46
CA HIS A 132 -21.54 5.53 0.19
C HIS A 132 -21.31 4.30 -0.70
N GLY A 133 -22.38 3.59 -1.09
CA GLY A 133 -22.33 2.51 -2.08
C GLY A 133 -22.39 1.09 -1.51
N SER A 134 -22.32 0.10 -2.41
CA SER A 134 -22.35 -1.31 -2.04
C SER A 134 -21.07 -1.69 -1.29
N LEU A 135 -21.20 -2.29 -0.09
CA LEU A 135 -20.06 -2.80 0.68
C LEU A 135 -19.17 -3.71 -0.17
N LEU A 136 -19.77 -4.57 -1.00
CA LEU A 136 -19.03 -5.45 -1.90
C LEU A 136 -18.17 -4.66 -2.90
N LEU A 137 -18.70 -3.56 -3.42
CA LEU A 137 -17.97 -2.69 -4.36
C LEU A 137 -16.82 -1.98 -3.64
N VAL A 138 -17.05 -1.44 -2.44
CA VAL A 138 -16.02 -0.77 -1.63
C VAL A 138 -14.89 -1.73 -1.27
N VAL A 139 -15.24 -2.95 -0.84
CA VAL A 139 -14.26 -4.01 -0.58
C VAL A 139 -13.48 -4.32 -1.86
N ALA A 140 -14.17 -4.58 -2.99
CA ALA A 140 -13.49 -4.90 -4.25
C ALA A 140 -12.51 -3.81 -4.69
N ILE A 141 -12.94 -2.54 -4.65
CA ILE A 141 -12.09 -1.38 -4.98
C ILE A 141 -10.89 -1.32 -4.04
N THR A 142 -11.09 -1.50 -2.73
CA THR A 142 -10.01 -1.46 -1.74
C THR A 142 -8.95 -2.53 -2.00
N LEU A 143 -9.38 -3.77 -2.29
CA LEU A 143 -8.45 -4.87 -2.57
C LEU A 143 -7.69 -4.64 -3.89
N VAL A 144 -8.37 -4.17 -4.93
CA VAL A 144 -7.75 -3.85 -6.24
C VAL A 144 -6.77 -2.70 -6.11
N ASN A 145 -7.11 -1.65 -5.36
CA ASN A 145 -6.22 -0.54 -5.09
C ASN A 145 -4.97 -0.98 -4.33
N GLY A 146 -5.14 -1.72 -3.23
CA GLY A 146 -3.99 -2.20 -2.45
C GLY A 146 -3.04 -3.04 -3.29
N LEU A 147 -3.57 -3.90 -4.16
CA LEU A 147 -2.77 -4.65 -5.13
C LEU A 147 -2.03 -3.72 -6.10
N ALA A 148 -2.74 -2.79 -6.74
CA ALA A 148 -2.18 -1.91 -7.75
C ALA A 148 -1.11 -0.96 -7.18
N GLU A 149 -1.36 -0.41 -5.99
CA GLU A 149 -0.41 0.44 -5.26
C GLU A 149 0.88 -0.32 -4.97
N GLU A 150 0.81 -1.54 -4.44
CA GLU A 150 2.02 -2.31 -4.14
C GLU A 150 2.78 -2.75 -5.40
N MET A 151 2.06 -3.07 -6.49
CA MET A 151 2.68 -3.31 -7.79
C MET A 151 3.47 -2.09 -8.29
N PHE A 152 2.94 -0.88 -8.09
CA PHE A 152 3.59 0.33 -8.54
C PHE A 152 4.69 0.80 -7.56
N PHE A 153 4.34 1.09 -6.31
CA PHE A 153 5.25 1.69 -5.33
C PHE A 153 6.35 0.72 -4.89
N ARG A 154 6.02 -0.54 -4.60
CA ARG A 154 6.99 -1.57 -4.13
C ARG A 154 7.53 -2.43 -5.27
N GLY A 155 6.84 -2.46 -6.42
CA GLY A 155 7.33 -3.09 -7.63
C GLY A 155 8.14 -2.12 -8.49
N ALA A 156 7.45 -1.34 -9.32
CA ALA A 156 8.08 -0.53 -10.36
C ALA A 156 8.96 0.60 -9.83
N LEU A 157 8.43 1.46 -8.96
CA LEU A 157 9.14 2.60 -8.37
C LEU A 157 10.33 2.14 -7.52
N TYR A 158 10.11 1.23 -6.58
CA TYR A 158 11.18 0.69 -5.73
C TYR A 158 12.32 0.11 -6.56
N THR A 159 12.01 -0.64 -7.63
CA THR A 159 13.03 -1.22 -8.52
C THR A 159 13.74 -0.14 -9.34
N ALA A 160 13.03 0.90 -9.80
CA ALA A 160 13.61 2.02 -10.56
C ALA A 160 14.64 2.85 -9.76
N LEU A 161 14.42 2.95 -8.44
CA LEU A 161 15.30 3.65 -7.50
C LEU A 161 16.61 2.89 -7.25
N GLY A 162 16.63 1.56 -7.43
CA GLY A 162 17.82 0.75 -7.23
C GLY A 162 18.38 0.89 -5.81
N THR A 163 19.63 1.34 -5.68
CA THR A 163 20.30 1.55 -4.38
C THR A 163 20.03 2.92 -3.75
N PHE A 164 19.34 3.83 -4.45
CA PHE A 164 19.12 5.20 -4.00
C PHE A 164 17.94 5.29 -3.03
N HIS A 165 18.17 4.91 -1.77
CA HIS A 165 17.20 4.97 -0.66
C HIS A 165 15.77 4.50 -1.01
N PRO A 166 15.58 3.32 -1.62
CA PRO A 166 14.30 2.91 -2.19
C PRO A 166 13.18 2.83 -1.14
N VAL A 167 13.48 2.38 0.08
CA VAL A 167 12.53 2.29 1.20
C VAL A 167 11.95 3.67 1.55
N VAL A 168 12.81 4.68 1.67
CA VAL A 168 12.41 6.02 2.11
C VAL A 168 11.63 6.69 0.98
N ILE A 169 12.18 6.71 -0.23
CA ILE A 169 11.57 7.42 -1.36
C ILE A 169 10.25 6.78 -1.79
N SER A 170 10.14 5.45 -1.83
CA SER A 170 8.86 4.80 -2.15
C SER A 170 7.79 5.13 -1.11
N THR A 171 8.17 5.18 0.17
CA THR A 171 7.24 5.48 1.27
C THR A 171 6.83 6.95 1.27
N LEU A 172 7.76 7.86 1.01
CA LEU A 172 7.45 9.29 0.90
C LEU A 172 6.52 9.56 -0.28
N LEU A 173 6.81 9.03 -1.46
CA LEU A 173 5.96 9.22 -2.64
C LEU A 173 4.58 8.58 -2.45
N TYR A 174 4.52 7.41 -1.83
CA TYR A 174 3.26 6.77 -1.42
C TYR A 174 2.47 7.66 -0.47
N THR A 175 3.11 8.14 0.60
CA THR A 175 2.48 9.03 1.59
C THR A 175 1.96 10.31 0.95
N VAL A 176 2.75 10.95 0.08
CA VAL A 176 2.33 12.17 -0.63
C VAL A 176 1.13 11.90 -1.52
N ALA A 177 1.14 10.79 -2.28
CA ALA A 177 0.01 10.40 -3.12
C ALA A 177 -1.25 10.14 -2.28
N THR A 178 -1.13 9.49 -1.13
CA THR A 178 -2.25 9.23 -0.22
C THR A 178 -2.75 10.50 0.49
N CYS A 179 -1.85 11.40 0.89
CA CYS A 179 -2.19 12.70 1.49
C CYS A 179 -2.97 13.61 0.53
N ALA A 180 -2.84 13.40 -0.79
CA ALA A 180 -3.61 14.14 -1.78
C ALA A 180 -5.12 13.87 -1.71
N SER A 181 -5.58 12.94 -0.86
CA SER A 181 -6.99 12.82 -0.47
C SER A 181 -7.48 13.97 0.44
N GLY A 182 -6.58 14.83 0.94
CA GLY A 182 -6.91 15.91 1.88
C GLY A 182 -7.10 15.45 3.33
N ASN A 183 -6.95 14.15 3.62
CA ASN A 183 -7.05 13.62 4.98
C ASN A 183 -5.68 13.29 5.57
N TRP A 184 -5.28 14.05 6.59
CA TRP A 184 -4.00 13.85 7.27
C TRP A 184 -3.89 12.48 7.96
N MET A 185 -5.01 11.87 8.38
CA MET A 185 -5.01 10.54 8.98
C MET A 185 -4.67 9.46 7.97
N LEU A 186 -5.11 9.61 6.71
CA LEU A 186 -4.69 8.72 5.62
C LEU A 186 -3.18 8.84 5.36
N GLY A 187 -2.63 10.05 5.46
CA GLY A 187 -1.18 10.27 5.43
C GLY A 187 -0.44 9.55 6.56
N PHE A 188 -0.93 9.65 7.79
CA PHE A 188 -0.38 8.94 8.94
C PHE A 188 -0.41 7.42 8.74
N ALA A 189 -1.56 6.88 8.30
CA ALA A 189 -1.70 5.46 7.97
C ALA A 189 -0.72 5.04 6.86
N ALA A 190 -0.58 5.86 5.82
CA ALA A 190 0.30 5.61 4.67
C ALA A 190 1.78 5.56 5.05
N ILE A 191 2.22 6.37 6.03
CA ILE A 191 3.59 6.30 6.55
C ILE A 191 3.84 4.93 7.18
N ILE A 192 2.94 4.46 8.04
CA ILE A 192 3.12 3.20 8.76
C ILE A 192 3.04 2.02 7.80
N LEU A 193 1.91 1.87 7.09
CA LEU A 193 1.71 0.79 6.12
C LEU A 193 2.80 0.81 5.06
N GLY A 194 3.11 2.00 4.55
CA GLY A 194 4.08 2.16 3.50
C GLY A 194 5.50 1.79 3.92
N THR A 195 5.88 2.09 5.16
CA THR A 195 7.16 1.68 5.74
C THR A 195 7.22 0.16 5.88
N VAL A 196 6.15 -0.46 6.41
CA VAL A 196 6.07 -1.92 6.57
C VAL A 196 6.20 -2.62 5.21
N CYS A 197 5.38 -2.24 4.23
CA CYS A 197 5.43 -2.78 2.86
C CYS A 197 6.81 -2.58 2.20
N ALA A 198 7.45 -1.42 2.41
CA ALA A 198 8.78 -1.17 1.85
C ALA A 198 9.87 -2.05 2.50
N VAL A 199 9.78 -2.30 3.81
CA VAL A 199 10.67 -3.23 4.53
C VAL A 199 10.42 -4.67 4.10
N GLU A 200 9.17 -5.09 3.95
CA GLU A 200 8.83 -6.42 3.41
C GLU A 200 9.37 -6.62 2.00
N ARG A 201 9.25 -5.60 1.14
CA ARG A 201 9.81 -5.61 -0.21
C ARG A 201 11.33 -5.76 -0.20
N ARG A 202 12.01 -5.10 0.74
CA ARG A 202 13.46 -5.21 0.94
C ARG A 202 13.85 -6.62 1.40
N ALA A 203 13.11 -7.17 2.36
CA ALA A 203 13.39 -8.48 2.97
C ALA A 203 13.12 -9.65 2.02
N THR A 204 12.08 -9.56 1.20
CA THR A 204 11.60 -10.67 0.35
C THR A 204 12.02 -10.56 -1.11
N GLY A 205 12.49 -9.38 -1.56
CA GLY A 205 12.90 -9.20 -2.95
C GLY A 205 11.72 -9.11 -3.94
N GLY A 206 10.47 -9.01 -3.46
CA GLY A 206 9.32 -8.85 -4.34
C GLY A 206 8.07 -8.31 -3.65
N VAL A 207 6.99 -8.19 -4.43
CA VAL A 207 5.76 -7.51 -4.03
C VAL A 207 4.73 -8.40 -3.36
N LEU A 208 4.91 -9.73 -3.34
CA LEU A 208 3.87 -10.64 -2.84
C LEU A 208 3.56 -10.41 -1.35
N ALA A 209 4.58 -10.28 -0.51
CA ALA A 209 4.37 -9.98 0.91
C ALA A 209 3.69 -8.60 1.12
N PRO A 210 4.21 -7.50 0.54
CA PRO A 210 3.55 -6.20 0.61
C PRO A 210 2.10 -6.21 0.13
N VAL A 211 1.81 -6.87 -1.00
CA VAL A 211 0.45 -7.00 -1.54
C VAL A 211 -0.46 -7.69 -0.54
N LEU A 212 -0.03 -8.83 0.02
CA LEU A 212 -0.84 -9.56 1.00
C LEU A 212 -1.04 -8.75 2.28
N THR A 213 0.00 -8.09 2.78
CA THR A 213 -0.08 -7.19 3.94
C THR A 213 -1.09 -6.08 3.69
N HIS A 214 -0.99 -5.38 2.56
CA HIS A 214 -1.86 -4.27 2.21
C HIS A 214 -3.31 -4.73 2.03
N VAL A 215 -3.54 -5.80 1.27
CA VAL A 215 -4.89 -6.34 1.00
C VAL A 215 -5.57 -6.79 2.29
N ILE A 216 -4.88 -7.52 3.17
CA ILE A 216 -5.43 -7.94 4.45
C ILE A 216 -5.67 -6.75 5.38
N TRP A 217 -4.70 -5.84 5.49
CA TRP A 217 -4.84 -4.63 6.29
C TRP A 217 -6.05 -3.80 5.81
N GLY A 218 -6.15 -3.56 4.50
CA GLY A 218 -7.24 -2.79 3.87
C GLY A 218 -8.59 -3.44 4.10
N LEU A 219 -8.69 -4.77 4.00
CA LEU A 219 -9.91 -5.51 4.33
C LEU A 219 -10.32 -5.29 5.79
N ILE A 220 -9.38 -5.36 6.73
CA ILE A 220 -9.65 -5.09 8.15
C ILE A 220 -10.08 -3.65 8.34
N MET A 221 -9.43 -2.67 7.69
CA MET A 221 -9.81 -1.26 7.80
C MET A 221 -11.24 -1.03 7.32
N VAL A 222 -11.62 -1.59 6.17
CA VAL A 222 -12.98 -1.44 5.61
C VAL A 222 -14.04 -2.14 6.45
N LEU A 223 -13.76 -3.31 7.01
CA LEU A 223 -14.77 -4.09 7.73
C LEU A 223 -14.84 -3.77 9.22
N ALA A 224 -13.71 -3.46 9.85
CA ALA A 224 -13.61 -3.37 11.31
C ALA A 224 -13.56 -1.93 11.85
N LEU A 225 -13.12 -0.93 11.08
CA LEU A 225 -13.12 0.46 11.58
C LEU A 225 -14.50 1.13 11.54
N PRO A 226 -15.32 1.06 10.47
CA PRO A 226 -16.59 1.77 10.48
C PRO A 226 -17.55 1.37 11.63
N PRO A 227 -17.62 0.12 12.12
CA PRO A 227 -18.46 -0.20 13.29
C PRO A 227 -17.93 0.43 14.57
N LEU A 228 -16.60 0.53 14.72
CA LEU A 228 -15.97 1.11 15.92
C LEU A 228 -16.21 2.61 16.05
N PHE A 229 -16.42 3.29 14.93
CA PHE A 229 -16.70 4.73 14.86
C PHE A 229 -18.19 5.04 14.63
N GLY A 230 -19.06 4.02 14.66
CA GLY A 230 -20.52 4.20 14.55
C GLY A 230 -21.02 4.59 13.16
N VAL A 231 -20.30 4.22 12.09
CA VAL A 231 -20.53 4.66 10.71
C VAL A 231 -21.28 3.61 9.86
N TRP A 232 -22.04 2.68 10.45
CA TRP A 232 -22.87 1.72 9.70
C TRP A 232 -24.35 2.09 9.74
N HIS A 233 -25.01 1.99 8.59
CA HIS A 233 -26.46 1.94 8.45
C HIS A 233 -26.89 0.63 7.80
#